data_AF-A0A842NG94-F1
#
_entry.id   AF-A0A842NG94-F1
#
_cell.length_a   1.000
_cell.length_b   1.000
_cell.length_c   1.000
_cell.angle_alpha   90.00
_cell.angle_beta   90.00
_cell.angle_gamma   90.00
#
_symmetry.space_group_name_H-M   'P 1'
#
loop_
_entity.id
_entity.type
_entity.pdbx_description
1 polymer ?
#
loop_
_entity_poly.entity_id
_entity_poly.type
_entity_poly.pdbx_seq_one_letter_code
_entity_poly.pdbx_strand_id
1 'polypeptide(L)'
;MAAKKNKLDTLPQEIPDETKKKLEAIKSKLDKFKDKVLAKFEDYVVGISLLPPDKDAKNKEKINVLVLVDDSDSTKMPKGELKEKLTKIIGKIGEDTDKNLAPDVVIITELWQSCYDAKYELLQMIALSAPVYDKGMLA
;
A
#
# COMPACT_ATOMS: atom_id res chain seq x y z
N MET A 1 -39.86 -20.29 19.87
CA MET A 1 -38.92 -19.28 20.40
C MET A 1 -37.56 -19.55 19.78
N ALA A 2 -37.12 -18.66 18.90
CA ALA A 2 -36.01 -18.89 17.98
C ALA A 2 -34.65 -18.72 18.67
N ALA A 3 -33.81 -19.76 18.59
CA ALA A 3 -32.41 -19.74 18.99
C ALA A 3 -31.62 -18.78 18.08
N LYS A 4 -31.07 -17.71 18.66
CA LYS A 4 -30.14 -16.79 17.98
C LYS A 4 -28.84 -17.55 17.68
N LYS A 5 -28.65 -17.90 16.41
CA LYS A 5 -27.38 -18.36 15.84
C LYS A 5 -26.29 -17.31 16.04
N ASN A 6 -25.16 -17.73 16.59
CA ASN A 6 -23.92 -16.96 16.70
C ASN A 6 -23.47 -16.41 15.35
N LYS A 7 -23.18 -15.11 15.28
CA LYS A 7 -22.51 -14.45 14.14
C LYS A 7 -21.00 -14.70 14.16
N LEU A 8 -20.57 -15.96 14.06
CA LEU A 8 -19.17 -16.32 13.75
C LEU A 8 -19.03 -17.08 12.41
N ASP A 9 -20.13 -17.33 11.70
CA ASP A 9 -20.17 -18.14 10.46
C ASP A 9 -20.29 -17.32 9.17
N THR A 10 -19.60 -16.17 9.06
CA THR A 10 -19.49 -15.46 7.78
C THR A 10 -18.07 -14.94 7.54
N LEU A 11 -17.11 -15.86 7.52
CA LEU A 11 -15.88 -15.69 6.74
C LEU A 11 -16.03 -16.58 5.51
N PRO A 12 -15.89 -16.06 4.27
CA PRO A 12 -15.65 -16.92 3.13
C PRO A 12 -14.25 -17.55 3.30
N GLN A 13 -14.22 -18.78 3.81
CA GLN A 13 -13.11 -19.69 3.57
C GLN A 13 -13.08 -19.96 2.06
N GLU A 14 -12.11 -19.37 1.39
CA GLU A 14 -11.14 -20.03 0.52
C GLU A 14 -10.34 -18.91 -0.14
N ILE A 15 -9.25 -18.49 0.51
CA ILE A 15 -8.17 -17.85 -0.23
C ILE A 15 -7.58 -18.98 -1.07
N PRO A 16 -7.68 -18.94 -2.42
CA PRO A 16 -7.18 -20.02 -3.27
C PRO A 16 -5.71 -20.27 -2.95
N ASP A 17 -5.28 -21.53 -2.93
CA ASP A 17 -3.87 -21.92 -2.73
C ASP A 17 -2.93 -21.20 -3.72
N GLU A 18 -3.43 -20.87 -4.91
CA GLU A 18 -2.74 -20.09 -5.93
C GLU A 18 -2.52 -18.62 -5.50
N THR A 19 -3.49 -18.02 -4.80
CA THR A 19 -3.40 -16.67 -4.25
C THR A 19 -2.42 -16.61 -3.08
N LYS A 20 -2.37 -17.64 -2.23
CA LYS A 20 -1.36 -17.75 -1.16
C LYS A 20 0.06 -17.83 -1.71
N LYS A 21 0.32 -18.67 -2.71
CA LYS A 21 1.65 -18.77 -3.33
C LYS A 21 2.07 -17.46 -4.03
N LYS A 22 1.13 -16.79 -4.71
CA LYS A 22 1.37 -15.45 -5.27
C LYS A 22 1.65 -14.44 -4.17
N LEU A 23 0.88 -14.43 -3.08
CA LEU A 23 1.10 -13.59 -1.92
C LEU A 23 2.47 -13.82 -1.29
N GLU A 24 2.94 -15.07 -1.15
CA GLU A 24 4.27 -15.39 -0.61
C GLU A 24 5.41 -14.90 -1.51
N ALA A 25 5.31 -15.14 -2.82
CA ALA A 25 6.29 -14.65 -3.79
C ALA A 25 6.35 -13.12 -3.82
N ILE A 26 5.18 -12.47 -3.73
CA ILE A 26 5.06 -11.01 -3.62
C ILE A 26 5.62 -10.53 -2.29
N LYS A 27 5.40 -11.24 -1.18
CA LYS A 27 5.91 -10.90 0.16
C LYS A 27 7.44 -10.81 0.16
N SER A 28 8.14 -11.77 -0.43
CA SER A 28 9.60 -11.75 -0.49
C SER A 28 10.15 -10.58 -1.32
N LYS A 29 9.47 -10.24 -2.43
CA LYS A 29 9.82 -9.07 -3.26
C LYS A 29 9.54 -7.77 -2.52
N LEU A 30 8.38 -7.68 -1.87
CA LEU A 30 7.97 -6.55 -1.05
C LEU A 30 8.93 -6.33 0.12
N ASP A 31 9.47 -7.39 0.72
CA ASP A 31 10.45 -7.25 1.80
C ASP A 31 11.72 -6.57 1.31
N LYS A 32 12.29 -7.02 0.18
CA LYS A 32 13.45 -6.37 -0.45
C LYS A 32 13.17 -4.92 -0.86
N PHE A 33 11.98 -4.68 -1.40
CA PHE A 33 11.55 -3.33 -1.77
C PHE A 33 11.44 -2.43 -0.53
N LYS A 34 10.78 -2.92 0.52
CA LYS A 34 10.65 -2.28 1.83
C LYS A 34 12.02 -1.94 2.41
N ASP A 35 12.96 -2.89 2.46
CA ASP A 35 14.30 -2.64 2.99
C ASP A 35 15.03 -1.52 2.24
N LYS A 36 14.95 -1.50 0.90
CA LYS A 36 15.54 -0.43 0.08
C LYS A 36 14.88 0.93 0.30
N VAL A 37 13.56 0.94 0.47
CA VAL A 37 12.79 2.16 0.73
C VAL A 37 13.07 2.69 2.13
N LEU A 38 13.06 1.84 3.15
CA LEU A 38 13.37 2.19 4.53
C LEU A 38 14.81 2.69 4.66
N ALA A 39 15.79 2.02 4.04
CA ALA A 39 17.19 2.46 4.08
C ALA A 39 17.42 3.88 3.54
N LYS A 40 16.48 4.44 2.76
CA LYS A 40 16.54 5.82 2.26
C LYS A 40 15.57 6.78 2.93
N PHE A 41 14.43 6.30 3.40
CA PHE A 41 13.31 7.14 3.80
C PHE A 41 12.61 6.64 5.07
N GLU A 42 13.26 5.87 5.94
CA GLU A 42 12.66 5.34 7.17
C GLU A 42 12.01 6.40 8.07
N ASP A 43 12.57 7.61 8.13
CA ASP A 43 12.01 8.72 8.91
C ASP A 43 10.71 9.25 8.32
N TYR A 44 10.54 9.18 7.00
CA TYR A 44 9.39 9.72 6.29
C TYR A 44 8.35 8.65 5.95
N VAL A 45 8.74 7.39 5.75
CA VAL A 45 7.83 6.31 5.37
C VAL A 45 7.07 5.84 6.59
N VAL A 46 5.76 6.02 6.56
CA VAL A 46 4.86 5.64 7.65
C VAL A 46 4.21 4.30 7.38
N GLY A 47 3.97 3.99 6.11
CA GLY A 47 3.32 2.75 5.74
C GLY A 47 3.72 2.29 4.35
N ILE A 48 3.83 0.98 4.17
CA ILE A 48 3.95 0.33 2.87
C ILE A 48 2.89 -0.75 2.84
N SER A 49 2.00 -0.72 1.86
CA SER A 49 0.96 -1.73 1.70
C SER A 49 0.86 -2.21 0.26
N LEU A 50 0.45 -3.47 0.11
CA LEU A 50 0.17 -4.07 -1.17
C LEU A 50 -1.30 -3.82 -1.51
N LEU A 51 -1.55 -3.07 -2.58
CA LEU A 51 -2.89 -2.81 -3.06
C LEU A 51 -3.49 -4.08 -3.70
N PRO A 52 -4.81 -4.30 -3.56
CA PRO A 52 -5.47 -5.39 -4.24
C PRO A 52 -5.35 -5.21 -5.76
N PRO A 53 -5.15 -6.29 -6.53
CA PRO A 53 -5.18 -6.21 -7.99
C PRO A 53 -6.59 -5.82 -8.45
N ASP A 54 -6.68 -4.89 -9.39
CA ASP A 54 -7.94 -4.48 -10.00
C ASP A 54 -8.64 -5.68 -10.64
N LYS A 55 -9.87 -5.97 -10.21
CA LYS A 55 -10.64 -7.12 -10.70
C LYS A 55 -10.93 -7.03 -12.21
N ASP A 56 -10.94 -5.82 -12.76
CA ASP A 56 -11.27 -5.50 -14.15
C ASP A 56 -10.03 -5.21 -15.02
N ALA A 57 -8.83 -5.12 -14.43
CA ALA A 57 -7.62 -4.86 -15.19
C ALA A 57 -7.17 -6.11 -15.96
N LYS A 58 -7.16 -5.99 -17.29
CA LYS A 58 -6.56 -6.98 -18.23
C LYS A 58 -5.10 -7.35 -17.91
N ASN A 59 -4.43 -6.60 -17.02
CA ASN A 59 -3.07 -6.86 -16.52
C ASN A 59 -3.10 -7.36 -15.07
N LYS A 60 -3.49 -8.63 -14.87
CA LYS A 60 -3.41 -9.32 -13.56
C LYS A 60 -1.98 -9.48 -13.03
N GLU A 61 -0.99 -9.15 -13.84
CA GLU A 61 0.43 -9.33 -13.51
C GLU A 61 1.03 -8.13 -12.77
N LYS A 62 0.42 -6.94 -12.83
CA LYS A 62 0.93 -5.76 -12.12
C LYS A 62 0.63 -5.83 -10.62
N ILE A 63 1.67 -5.60 -9.83
CA ILE A 63 1.64 -5.60 -8.36
C ILE A 63 1.66 -4.13 -7.93
N ASN A 64 0.50 -3.60 -7.58
CA ASN A 64 0.39 -2.22 -7.13
C ASN A 64 0.77 -2.15 -5.65
N VAL A 65 1.71 -1.28 -5.30
CA VAL A 65 2.16 -1.08 -3.92
C VAL A 65 1.92 0.36 -3.55
N LEU A 66 1.33 0.62 -2.41
CA LEU A 66 1.17 1.97 -1.89
C LEU A 66 2.25 2.23 -0.85
N VAL A 67 2.95 3.35 -0.98
CA VAL A 67 3.90 3.85 0.00
C VAL A 67 3.34 5.14 0.57
N LEU A 68 2.95 5.10 1.84
CA LEU A 68 2.47 6.25 2.60
C LEU A 68 3.65 6.96 3.26
N VAL A 69 3.80 8.24 2.95
CA VAL A 69 4.92 9.08 3.40
C VAL A 69 4.39 10.28 4.19
N ASP A 70 4.95 10.50 5.37
CA ASP A 70 4.73 11.71 6.16
C ASP A 70 5.53 12.88 5.60
N ASP A 71 4.84 13.99 5.34
CA ASP A 71 5.45 15.24 4.90
C ASP A 71 5.47 16.30 6.02
N SER A 72 5.17 15.94 7.27
CA SER A 72 5.04 16.89 8.37
C SER A 72 6.35 17.65 8.63
N ASP A 73 7.50 17.00 8.40
CA ASP A 73 8.83 17.62 8.58
C ASP A 73 9.30 18.42 7.35
N SER A 74 8.64 18.28 6.20
CA SER A 74 9.05 18.89 4.93
C SER A 74 8.58 20.34 4.80
N THR A 75 8.90 21.17 5.78
CA THR A 75 8.64 22.62 5.76
C THR A 75 9.60 23.40 4.84
N LYS A 76 10.66 22.75 4.33
CA LYS A 76 11.70 23.39 3.50
C LYS A 76 11.54 23.22 1.98
N MET A 77 10.66 22.36 1.50
CA MET A 77 10.42 22.14 0.07
C MET A 77 8.91 22.09 -0.22
N PRO A 78 8.45 22.52 -1.41
CA PRO A 78 7.05 22.38 -1.80
C PRO A 78 6.66 20.90 -1.89
N LYS A 79 5.49 20.55 -1.33
CA LYS A 79 4.98 19.17 -1.19
C LYS A 79 4.97 18.39 -2.52
N GLY A 80 4.70 19.07 -3.62
CA GLY A 80 4.73 18.50 -4.98
C GLY A 80 6.12 18.02 -5.41
N GLU A 81 7.19 18.77 -5.08
CA GLU A 81 8.56 18.37 -5.40
C GLU A 81 9.01 17.17 -4.56
N LEU A 82 8.60 17.11 -3.29
CA LEU A 82 8.87 15.97 -2.43
C LEU A 82 8.24 14.70 -3.01
N LYS A 83 6.95 14.80 -3.37
CA LYS A 83 6.21 13.71 -4.03
C LYS A 83 6.95 13.26 -5.28
N GLU A 84 7.28 14.17 -6.19
CA GLU A 84 7.97 13.82 -7.44
C GLU A 84 9.31 13.14 -7.22
N LYS A 85 10.12 13.61 -6.25
CA LYS A 85 11.40 12.98 -5.93
C LYS A 85 11.20 11.58 -5.35
N LEU A 86 10.25 11.42 -4.44
CA LEU A 86 9.91 10.14 -3.84
C LEU A 86 9.41 9.17 -4.91
N THR A 87 8.45 9.59 -5.74
CA THR A 87 7.93 8.79 -6.86
C THR A 87 9.05 8.37 -7.81
N LYS A 88 10.00 9.25 -8.15
CA LYS A 88 11.14 8.89 -9.00
C LYS A 88 12.07 7.86 -8.35
N ILE A 89 12.38 8.00 -7.07
CA ILE A 89 13.31 7.11 -6.38
C ILE A 89 12.65 5.77 -6.10
N ILE A 90 11.42 5.79 -5.59
CA ILE A 90 10.62 4.62 -5.28
C ILE A 90 10.25 3.87 -6.56
N GLY A 91 9.91 4.57 -7.64
CA GLY A 91 9.71 3.99 -8.97
C GLY A 91 10.92 3.22 -9.46
N LYS A 92 12.12 3.81 -9.36
CA LYS A 92 13.38 3.12 -9.68
C LYS A 92 13.64 1.90 -8.80
N ILE A 93 13.37 1.98 -7.50
CA ILE A 93 13.51 0.84 -6.58
C ILE A 93 12.52 -0.28 -6.95
N GLY A 94 11.31 0.09 -7.38
CA GLY A 94 10.29 -0.82 -7.89
C GLY A 94 10.78 -1.56 -9.13
N GLU A 95 11.22 -0.81 -10.15
CA GLU A 95 11.74 -1.37 -11.40
C GLU A 95 12.97 -2.28 -11.20
N ASP A 96 13.86 -1.92 -10.27
CA ASP A 96 15.05 -2.72 -9.92
C ASP A 96 14.70 -4.00 -9.15
N THR A 97 13.58 -3.99 -8.41
CA THR A 97 13.12 -5.16 -7.65
C THR A 97 12.28 -6.10 -8.50
N ASP A 98 11.31 -5.57 -9.25
CA ASP A 98 10.49 -6.32 -10.19
C ASP A 98 9.82 -5.39 -11.21
N LYS A 99 9.87 -5.71 -12.50
CA LYS A 99 9.20 -4.92 -13.56
C LYS A 99 7.68 -4.83 -13.41
N ASN A 100 7.08 -5.75 -12.64
CA ASN A 100 5.65 -5.74 -12.39
C ASN A 100 5.27 -4.95 -11.13
N LEU A 101 6.23 -4.53 -10.30
CA LEU A 101 5.95 -3.67 -9.16
C LEU A 101 5.68 -2.25 -9.64
N ALA A 102 4.47 -1.77 -9.39
CA ALA A 102 4.06 -0.40 -9.62
C ALA A 102 3.85 0.28 -8.26
N PRO A 103 4.90 0.84 -7.65
CA PRO A 103 4.76 1.55 -6.40
C PRO A 103 4.19 2.96 -6.64
N ASP A 104 3.12 3.26 -5.93
CA ASP A 104 2.43 4.55 -5.88
C ASP A 104 2.75 5.22 -4.54
N VAL A 105 3.11 6.50 -4.61
CA VAL A 105 3.55 7.25 -3.43
C VAL A 105 2.46 8.24 -3.06
N VAL A 106 1.89 8.04 -1.89
CA VAL A 106 0.86 8.91 -1.32
C VAL A 106 1.46 9.65 -0.13
N ILE A 107 1.27 10.96 -0.11
CA ILE A 107 1.69 11.80 1.00
C ILE A 107 0.54 11.92 2.00
N ILE A 108 0.84 11.91 3.29
CA ILE A 108 -0.15 12.03 4.37
C ILE A 108 -1.02 13.28 4.18
N THR A 109 -0.44 14.45 3.91
CA THR A 109 -1.26 15.65 3.63
C THR A 109 -2.29 15.42 2.52
N GLU A 110 -1.92 14.74 1.42
CA GLU A 110 -2.83 14.48 0.30
C GLU A 110 -3.95 13.49 0.70
N LEU A 111 -3.60 12.47 1.49
CA LEU A 111 -4.58 11.56 2.06
C LEU A 111 -5.57 12.29 2.98
N TRP A 112 -5.07 13.15 3.87
CA TRP A 112 -5.91 13.95 4.76
C TRP A 112 -6.79 14.95 4.00
N GLN A 113 -6.26 15.61 2.97
CA GLN A 113 -7.03 16.49 2.09
C GLN A 113 -8.14 15.72 1.37
N SER A 114 -7.85 14.51 0.89
CA SER A 114 -8.85 13.65 0.26
C SER A 114 -9.97 13.28 1.24
N CYS A 115 -9.62 12.92 2.48
CA CYS A 115 -10.60 12.66 3.53
C CYS A 115 -11.42 13.91 3.88
N TYR A 116 -10.79 15.09 3.94
CA TYR A 116 -11.47 16.37 4.21
C TYR A 116 -12.46 16.73 3.08
N ASP A 117 -12.09 16.49 1.82
CA ASP A 117 -12.95 16.67 0.64
C ASP A 117 -13.98 15.54 0.46
N ALA A 118 -14.16 14.66 1.45
CA ALA A 118 -15.04 13.49 1.41
C ALA A 118 -14.74 12.47 0.28
N LYS A 119 -13.50 12.46 -0.22
CA LYS A 119 -12.99 11.48 -1.19
C LYS A 119 -12.30 10.33 -0.47
N TYR A 120 -13.07 9.29 -0.18
CA TYR A 120 -12.60 8.13 0.59
C TYR A 120 -11.99 7.01 -0.27
N GLU A 121 -11.80 7.21 -1.58
CA GLU A 121 -11.24 6.17 -2.46
C GLU A 121 -9.85 5.72 -2.02
N LEU A 122 -8.94 6.65 -1.70
CA LEU A 122 -7.60 6.31 -1.19
C LEU A 122 -7.68 5.55 0.14
N LEU A 123 -8.56 5.99 1.03
CA LEU A 123 -8.76 5.34 2.33
C LEU A 123 -9.31 3.91 2.16
N GLN A 124 -10.27 3.71 1.26
CA GLN A 124 -10.81 2.39 0.94
C GLN A 124 -9.77 1.48 0.31
N MET A 125 -8.96 2.01 -0.61
CA MET A 125 -7.83 1.27 -1.21
C MET A 125 -6.85 0.81 -0.13
N ILE A 126 -6.49 1.69 0.80
CA ILE A 126 -5.63 1.36 1.93
C ILE A 126 -6.29 0.33 2.85
N ALA A 127 -7.57 0.46 3.17
CA ALA A 127 -8.30 -0.49 4.02
C ALA A 127 -8.40 -1.90 3.41
N LEU A 128 -8.45 -2.01 2.08
CA LEU A 128 -8.45 -3.28 1.35
C LEU A 128 -7.04 -3.79 1.05
N SER A 129 -6.02 -2.97 1.29
CA SER A 129 -4.62 -3.32 1.05
C SER A 129 -4.07 -4.25 2.14
N ALA A 130 -3.07 -5.05 1.79
CA ALA A 130 -2.34 -5.85 2.76
C ALA A 130 -1.14 -5.03 3.27
N PRO A 131 -1.13 -4.55 4.53
CA PRO A 131 0.01 -3.81 5.07
C PRO A 131 1.24 -4.72 5.16
N VAL A 132 2.37 -4.20 4.66
CA VAL A 132 3.68 -4.86 4.65
C VAL A 132 4.56 -4.27 5.74
N TYR A 133 4.51 -2.95 5.88
CA TYR A 133 5.19 -2.18 6.89
C TYR A 133 4.23 -1.11 7.38
N ASP A 134 4.16 -0.93 8.70
CA ASP A 134 3.36 0.12 9.30
C ASP A 134 4.03 0.63 10.57
N LYS A 135 4.13 1.96 10.69
CA LYS A 135 4.60 2.66 11.89
C LYS A 135 3.44 3.09 12.80
N GLY A 136 2.21 2.66 12.51
CA GLY A 136 1.01 2.86 13.35
C GLY A 136 -0.11 3.65 12.68
N MET A 137 -0.12 3.79 11.35
CA MET A 137 -1.17 4.49 10.59
C MET A 137 -2.04 3.54 9.75
N LEU A 138 -1.59 2.31 9.49
CA LEU A 138 -2.27 1.33 8.65
C LEU A 138 -2.91 0.17 9.45
N ALA A 139 -2.75 0.13 10.77
CA ALA A 139 -3.25 -0.90 11.69
C ALA A 139 -4.42 -0.46 12.56
#